data_AF-W6K7A8-F1
#
_entry.id   AF-W6K7A8-F1
#
_cell.length_a   1.000
_cell.length_b   1.000
_cell.length_c   1.000
_cell.angle_alpha   90.00
_cell.angle_beta   90.00
_cell.angle_gamma   90.00
#
_symmetry.space_group_name_H-M   'P 1'
#
loop_
_entity.id
_entity.type
_entity.pdbx_description
1 polymer ?
#
loop_
_entity_poly.entity_id
_entity_poly.type
_entity_poly.pdbx_seq_one_letter_code
_entity_poly.pdbx_strand_id
1 'polypeptide(L)' 'MRKPLSEVLIEFYHVGKYVKVSAIDPVSNTEVSIVGDPKRSKKELIDVAKRKLQMVLERKQRNQRNSL' A
#
# COMPACT_ATOMS: atom_id res chain seq x y z
N MET A 1 -7.31 -15.82 9.67
CA MET A 1 -6.47 -15.48 8.50
C MET A 1 -6.65 -14.00 8.16
N ARG A 2 -5.59 -13.30 7.71
CA ARG A 2 -5.72 -11.92 7.18
C ARG A 2 -6.53 -11.97 5.88
N LYS A 3 -7.48 -11.06 5.68
CA LYS A 3 -8.24 -10.97 4.42
C LYS A 3 -7.28 -10.54 3.30
N PRO A 4 -7.15 -11.30 2.21
CA PRO A 4 -6.31 -10.89 1.09
C PRO A 4 -6.91 -9.64 0.42
N LEU A 5 -6.04 -8.74 -0.05
CA LEU A 5 -6.43 -7.65 -0.94
C LEU A 5 -6.88 -8.27 -2.27
N SER A 6 -8.11 -7.95 -2.70
CA SER A 6 -8.70 -8.45 -3.94
C SER A 6 -7.95 -7.91 -5.16
N GLU A 7 -7.82 -6.59 -5.24
CA GLU A 7 -7.12 -5.88 -6.31
C GLU A 7 -6.36 -4.69 -5.70
N VAL A 8 -5.16 -4.41 -6.21
CA VAL A 8 -4.35 -3.27 -5.77
C VAL A 8 -3.72 -2.62 -6.99
N LEU A 9 -4.02 -1.35 -7.22
CA LEU A 9 -3.35 -0.57 -8.26
C LEU A 9 -2.00 -0.11 -7.72
N ILE A 10 -0.96 -0.24 -8.54
CA ILE A 10 0.41 0.13 -8.18
C ILE A 10 0.94 1.19 -9.13
N GLU A 11 1.43 2.30 -8.58
CA GLU A 11 2.16 3.34 -9.31
C GLU A 11 3.62 3.39 -8.85
N PHE A 12 4.54 3.53 -9.81
CA PHE A 12 5.95 3.80 -9.55
C PHE A 12 6.30 5.20 -10.07
N TYR A 13 6.94 6.00 -9.22
CA TYR A 13 7.37 7.36 -9.57
C TYR A 13 8.81 7.59 -9.10
N HIS A 14 9.72 7.86 -10.04
CA HIS A 14 11.12 8.14 -9.71
C HIS A 14 11.28 9.56 -9.15
N VAL A 15 11.94 9.66 -7.99
CA VAL A 15 12.26 10.93 -7.33
C VAL A 15 13.76 10.96 -7.07
N GLY A 16 14.51 11.48 -8.05
CA GLY A 16 15.97 11.51 -8.03
C GLY A 16 16.55 10.10 -7.86
N LYS A 17 17.25 9.86 -6.75
CA LYS A 17 17.90 8.57 -6.43
C LYS A 17 16.96 7.53 -5.80
N TYR A 18 15.69 7.88 -5.60
CA TYR A 18 14.70 7.02 -4.95
C TYR A 18 13.53 6.72 -5.88
N VAL A 19 12.74 5.72 -5.53
CA VAL A 19 11.44 5.46 -6.18
C VAL A 19 10.33 5.51 -5.13
N LYS A 20 9.31 6.34 -5.39
CA LYS A 20 8.04 6.31 -4.68
C LYS A 20 7.19 5.19 -5.29
N VAL A 21 6.60 4.36 -4.46
CA VAL A 21 5.64 3.34 -4.88
C VAL A 21 4.33 3.58 -4.15
N SER A 22 3.27 3.88 -4.90
CA SER A 22 1.91 4.00 -4.37
C SER A 22 1.16 2.68 -4.55
N ALA A 23 0.43 2.27 -3.52
CA ALA A 23 -0.52 1.16 -3.55
C ALA A 23 -1.91 1.68 -3.19
N ILE A 24 -2.88 1.43 -4.07
CA ILE A 24 -4.23 1.98 -4.01
C ILE A 24 -5.24 0.84 -3.98
N ASP A 25 -6.12 0.86 -2.98
CA ASP A 25 -7.33 0.03 -2.96
C ASP A 25 -8.47 0.76 -3.72
N PRO A 26 -8.92 0.26 -4.88
CA PRO A 26 -9.91 0.96 -5.71
C PRO A 26 -11.31 1.00 -5.09
N VAL A 27 -11.60 0.14 -4.11
CA VAL A 27 -12.93 0.09 -3.47
C VAL A 27 -13.05 1.15 -2.38
N SER A 28 -12.07 1.25 -1.48
CA SER A 28 -12.10 2.27 -0.41
C SER A 28 -11.45 3.59 -0.78
N ASN A 29 -10.85 3.70 -1.97
CA ASN A 29 -9.99 4.81 -2.39
C ASN A 29 -8.83 5.09 -1.41
N THR A 30 -8.41 4.08 -0.65
CA THR A 30 -7.27 4.22 0.26
C THR A 30 -5.98 4.09 -0.53
N GLU A 31 -5.21 5.17 -0.57
CA GLU A 31 -3.84 5.17 -1.08
C GLU A 31 -2.82 5.16 0.07
N VAL A 32 -1.75 4.42 -0.11
CA VAL A 32 -0.52 4.55 0.69
C VAL A 32 0.69 4.61 -0.24
N SER A 33 1.74 5.32 0.18
CA SER A 33 3.01 5.31 -0.54
C SER A 33 4.16 4.82 0.34
N ILE A 34 5.18 4.23 -0.29
CA ILE A 34 6.49 3.96 0.29
C ILE A 34 7.57 4.62 -0.57
N VAL A 35 8.75 4.82 -0.01
CA VAL A 35 9.96 5.22 -0.74
C VAL A 35 10.98 4.10 -0.60
N GLY A 36 11.60 3.70 -1.70
CA GLY A 36 12.59 2.62 -1.73
C GLY A 36 13.78 2.91 -2.62
N ASP A 37 14.80 2.07 -2.50
CA ASP A 37 15.95 2.06 -3.40
C ASP A 37 15.50 1.49 -4.77
N PRO A 38 15.72 2.21 -5.90
CA PRO A 38 15.34 1.74 -7.23
C PRO A 38 16.09 0.48 -7.67
N LYS A 39 17.18 0.09 -6.98
CA LYS A 39 17.90 -1.16 -7.22
C LYS A 39 17.20 -2.39 -6.62
N ARG A 40 16.21 -2.19 -5.74
CA ARG A 40 15.40 -3.29 -5.21
C ARG A 40 14.48 -3.85 -6.29
N SER A 41 14.12 -5.12 -6.17
CA SER A 41 13.23 -5.74 -7.14
C SER A 41 11.85 -5.08 -7.11
N LYS A 42 11.21 -4.95 -8.28
CA LYS A 42 9.84 -4.44 -8.41
C LYS A 42 8.88 -5.19 -7.48
N LYS A 43 9.03 -6.52 -7.38
CA LYS A 43 8.21 -7.39 -6.53
C LYS A 43 8.36 -7.04 -5.05
N GLU A 44 9.59 -6.86 -4.58
CA GLU A 44 9.87 -6.52 -3.17
C GLU A 44 9.22 -5.18 -2.79
N LEU A 45 9.36 -4.16 -3.65
CA LEU A 45 8.74 -2.85 -3.43
C LEU A 45 7.20 -2.94 -3.42
N ILE A 46 6.61 -3.72 -4.33
CA ILE A 46 5.16 -3.99 -4.35
C ILE A 46 4.72 -4.68 -3.07
N ASP A 47 5.41 -5.72 -2.62
CA ASP A 47 5.04 -6.50 -1.44
C ASP A 47 5.06 -5.62 -0.18
N VAL A 48 6.05 -4.72 -0.07
CA VAL A 48 6.14 -3.74 1.03
C VAL A 48 4.97 -2.75 0.97
N ALA A 49 4.65 -2.22 -0.21
CA ALA A 49 3.54 -1.27 -0.40
C ALA A 49 2.18 -1.93 -0.09
N LYS A 50 1.94 -3.15 -0.58
CA LYS A 50 0.73 -3.94 -0.28
C LYS A 50 0.58 -4.23 1.21
N ARG A 51 1.68 -4.57 1.89
CA ARG A 51 1.66 -4.80 3.34
C ARG A 51 1.28 -3.54 4.12
N LYS A 52 1.79 -2.37 3.70
CA LYS A 52 1.40 -1.08 4.29
C LYS A 52 -0.09 -0.79 4.04
N LEU A 53 -0.58 -1.02 2.83
CA LEU A 53 -1.99 -0.79 2.48
C LEU A 53 -2.91 -1.65 3.35
N GLN A 54 -2.61 -2.94 3.47
CA GLN A 54 -3.35 -3.87 4.33
C GLN A 54 -3.40 -3.36 5.79
N MET A 55 -2.26 -2.97 6.36
CA MET A 55 -2.19 -2.44 7.73
C MET A 55 -3.07 -1.20 7.92
N VAL A 56 -3.08 -0.28 6.96
CA VAL A 56 -3.89 0.93 7.01
C VAL A 56 -5.38 0.61 6.91
N LEU A 57 -5.79 -0.29 6.01
CA LEU A 57 -7.18 -0.73 5.86
C LEU A 57 -7.69 -1.39 7.15
N GLU A 58 -6.89 -2.28 7.74
CA GLU A 58 -7.22 -2.92 9.03
C GLU A 58 -7.39 -1.87 10.14
N ARG A 59 -6.52 -0.86 10.20
CA ARG A 59 -6.63 0.23 11.16
C ARG A 59 -7.89 1.07 10.94
N LYS A 60 -8.22 1.42 9.69
CA LYS A 60 -9.44 2.18 9.36
C LYS A 60 -10.70 1.41 9.78
N GLN A 61 -10.77 0.12 9.49
CA GLN A 61 -11.91 -0.72 9.87
C GLN A 61 -12.07 -0.87 11.39
N ARG A 62 -10.96 -0.94 12.15
CA ARG A 62 -11.02 -0.95 13.62
C ARG A 62 -11.54 0.38 14.16
N ASN A 63 -11.05 1.50 13.63
CA ASN A 63 -11.50 2.82 14.05
C ASN A 63 -12.99 3.04 13.78
N GLN A 64 -13.49 2.62 12.61
CA GLN A 64 -14.92 2.69 12.28
C GLN A 64 -15.79 1.88 13.25
N ARG A 65 -15.35 0.68 13.62
CA ARG A 65 -16.06 -0.18 14.60
C ARG A 65 -16.10 0.42 16.01
N ASN A 66 -15.09 1.15 16.41
CA ASN A 66 -15.03 1.78 17.74
C ASN A 66 -15.81 3.11 17.82
N SER A 67 -16.26 3.64 16.68
CA SER A 67 -17.05 4.86 16.57
C SER A 67 -18.56 4.61 16.44
N LEU A 68 -18.98 3.34 16.43
CA LEU A 68 -20.37 2.87 16.42
C LEU A 68 -20.75 2.35 17.81
#